data_AF-A0A5C5FK88-F1
#
_entry.id   AF-A0A5C5FK88-F1
#
_cell.length_a   1.000
_cell.length_b   1.000
_cell.length_c   1.000
_cell.angle_alpha   90.00
_cell.angle_beta   90.00
_cell.angle_gamma   90.00
#
_symmetry.space_group_name_H-M   'P 1'
#
loop_
_entity.id
_entity.type
_entity.pdbx_description
1 polymer ?
#
loop_
_entity_poly.entity_id
_entity_poly.type
_entity_poly.pdbx_seq_one_letter_code
_entity_poly.pdbx_strand_id
1 'polypeptide(L)' 'MALLKAQSTETLEFCAREAMQIFGGLAYTKGGQGEKVERLYRDAKAYSIPGGSFEIMQDLGIRQSVKVAQIMGAKL' A
#
# COMPACT_ATOMS: atom_id res chain seq x y z
N MET A 1 2.45 -3.21 13.85
CA MET A 1 3.13 -3.00 12.54
C MET A 1 2.30 -3.42 11.32
N ALA A 2 1.31 -4.31 11.44
CA ALA A 2 0.51 -4.77 10.30
C ALA A 2 -0.30 -3.65 9.58
N LEU A 3 -1.05 -2.83 10.34
CA LEU A 3 -1.84 -1.73 9.77
C LEU A 3 -0.97 -0.65 9.11
N LEU A 4 0.20 -0.35 9.68
CA LEU A 4 1.12 0.65 9.11
C LEU A 4 1.64 0.19 7.74
N LYS A 5 2.04 -1.09 7.63
CA LYS A 5 2.47 -1.66 6.35
C LYS A 5 1.33 -1.58 5.32
N ALA A 6 0.13 -2.04 5.68
CA ALA A 6 -1.03 -2.03 4.80
C ALA A 6 -1.31 -0.62 4.26
N GLN A 7 -1.38 0.37 5.15
CA GLN A 7 -1.65 1.76 4.75
C GLN A 7 -0.52 2.35 3.90
N SER A 8 0.75 2.10 4.26
CA SER A 8 1.88 2.62 3.48
C SER A 8 1.87 2.09 2.04
N THR A 9 1.52 0.81 1.87
CA THR A 9 1.46 0.18 0.53
C THR A 9 0.25 0.63 -0.27
N GLU A 10 -0.91 0.85 0.37
CA GLU A 10 -2.10 1.41 -0.27
C GLU A 10 -1.85 2.84 -0.75
N THR A 11 -1.25 3.66 0.11
CA THR A 11 -0.90 5.05 -0.23
C THR A 11 0.08 5.09 -1.40
N LEU A 12 1.08 4.20 -1.43
CA LEU A 12 2.04 4.11 -2.54
C LEU A 12 1.35 3.73 -3.86
N GLU A 13 0.47 2.72 -3.84
CA GLU A 13 -0.30 2.31 -5.03
C GLU A 13 -1.20 3.43 -5.54
N PHE A 14 -1.86 4.16 -4.63
CA PHE A 14 -2.66 5.33 -4.97
C PHE A 14 -1.81 6.41 -5.66
N CYS A 15 -0.73 6.86 -5.01
CA CYS A 15 0.12 7.91 -5.56
C CYS A 15 0.77 7.51 -6.89
N ALA A 16 1.22 6.25 -7.04
CA ALA A 16 1.79 5.76 -8.29
C ALA A 16 0.73 5.76 -9.42
N ARG A 17 -0.50 5.34 -9.13
CA ARG A 17 -1.60 5.33 -10.11
C ARG A 17 -2.00 6.75 -10.53
N GLU A 18 -2.08 7.69 -9.60
CA GLU A 18 -2.39 9.08 -9.92
C GLU A 18 -1.26 9.74 -10.72
N ALA A 19 0.01 9.46 -10.38
CA ALA A 19 1.15 9.92 -11.15
C ALA A 19 1.13 9.36 -12.59
N MET A 20 0.74 8.09 -12.78
CA MET A 20 0.57 7.51 -14.12
C MET A 20 -0.46 8.29 -14.94
N GLN A 21 -1.58 8.70 -14.34
CA GLN A 21 -2.60 9.46 -15.07
C GLN A 21 -2.17 10.88 -15.41
N ILE A 22 -1.43 11.55 -14.53
CA ILE A 22 -0.91 12.90 -14.81
C ILE A 22 0.09 12.87 -15.97
N PHE A 23 0.97 11.85 -16.02
CA PHE A 23 1.97 11.70 -17.08
C PHE A 23 1.40 11.06 -18.36
N GLY A 24 0.20 10.49 -18.31
CA GLY A 24 -0.45 9.84 -19.45
C GLY A 24 0.41 8.75 -20.08
N GLY A 25 0.52 8.75 -21.42
CA GLY A 25 1.31 7.75 -22.16
C GLY A 25 2.80 7.73 -21.79
N LEU A 26 3.36 8.85 -21.32
CA LEU A 26 4.77 8.92 -20.91
C LEU A 26 5.05 8.05 -19.68
N ALA A 27 4.05 7.81 -18.84
CA ALA A 27 4.19 7.02 -17.63
C ALA A 27 4.48 5.53 -17.90
N TYR A 28 4.26 5.05 -19.12
CA TYR A 28 4.61 3.70 -19.55
C TYR A 28 6.03 3.59 -20.14
N THR A 29 6.73 4.71 -20.28
CA THR A 29 8.04 4.75 -20.94
C THR A 29 9.14 4.51 -19.91
N LYS A 30 9.96 3.48 -20.13
CA LYS A 30 11.10 3.10 -19.27
C LYS A 30 12.30 4.05 -19.34
N GLY A 31 12.11 5.28 -19.84
CA GLY A 31 13.18 6.25 -20.05
C GLY A 31 12.63 7.68 -20.10
N GLY A 32 13.53 8.66 -20.01
CA GLY A 32 13.16 10.08 -20.01
C GLY A 32 12.42 10.50 -18.74
N GLN A 33 11.52 11.47 -18.85
CA GLN A 33 10.84 12.07 -17.68
C GLN A 33 9.86 11.12 -16.97
N GLY A 34 9.33 10.11 -17.68
CA GLY A 34 8.35 9.15 -17.16
C GLY A 34 8.96 7.91 -16.46
N GLU A 35 10.27 7.68 -16.59
CA GLU A 35 10.94 6.45 -16.10
C GLU A 35 10.69 6.20 -14.61
N LYS A 36 10.74 7.27 -13.79
CA LYS A 36 10.54 7.16 -12.34
C LYS A 36 9.13 6.70 -12.00
N VAL A 37 8.13 7.21 -12.72
CA VAL A 37 6.71 6.87 -12.51
C VAL A 37 6.47 5.43 -12.94
N GLU A 38 7.00 5.02 -14.09
CA GLU A 38 6.93 3.66 -14.61
C GLU A 38 7.51 2.64 -13.61
N ARG A 39 8.72 2.94 -13.10
CA ARG A 39 9.40 2.09 -12.12
C ARG A 39 8.61 1.99 -10.81
N LEU A 40 8.19 3.13 -10.25
CA LEU A 40 7.42 3.16 -9.00
C LEU A 40 6.12 2.37 -9.11
N TYR A 41 5.41 2.49 -10.25
CA TYR A 41 4.18 1.73 -10.48
C TYR A 41 4.43 0.22 -10.57
N ARG A 42 5.52 -0.22 -11.22
CA ARG A 42 5.91 -1.64 -11.25
C ARG A 42 6.28 -2.17 -9.87
N ASP A 43 7.02 -1.39 -9.10
CA ASP A 43 7.53 -1.80 -7.79
C ASP A 43 6.43 -1.75 -6.71
N ALA A 44 5.35 -0.98 -6.89
CA ALA A 44 4.27 -0.82 -5.91
C ALA A 44 3.69 -2.16 -5.43
N LYS A 45 3.41 -3.09 -6.35
CA LYS A 45 2.93 -4.45 -6.01
C LYS A 45 4.00 -5.32 -5.36
N ALA A 46 5.27 -5.11 -5.70
CA ALA A 46 6.37 -5.80 -5.06
C ALA A 46 6.52 -5.42 -3.57
N TYR A 47 6.00 -4.27 -3.13
CA TYR A 47 6.01 -3.88 -1.72
C TYR A 47 4.77 -4.36 -0.94
N SER A 48 3.62 -4.54 -1.60
CA SER A 48 2.36 -4.92 -0.94
C SER A 48 2.22 -6.43 -0.66
N ILE A 49 2.95 -7.29 -1.38
CA ILE A 49 2.84 -8.76 -1.26
C ILE A 49 3.77 -9.39 -0.20
N PRO A 50 5.10 -9.10 -0.17
CA PRO A 50 6.02 -9.86 0.66
C PRO A 50 5.82 -9.57 2.15
N GLY A 51 5.92 -10.62 2.97
CA GLY A 51 5.72 -10.55 4.42
C GLY A 51 4.26 -10.50 4.86
N GLY A 52 3.30 -10.66 3.95
CA GLY A 52 1.86 -10.67 4.20
C GLY A 52 1.16 -9.70 3.25
N SER A 53 0.16 -10.20 2.52
CA SER A 53 -0.62 -9.38 1.58
C SER A 53 -1.44 -8.32 2.33
N PHE A 54 -1.90 -7.32 1.59
CA PHE A 54 -2.68 -6.21 2.13
C PHE A 54 -3.87 -6.69 2.97
N GLU A 55 -4.66 -7.63 2.46
CA GLU A 55 -5.86 -8.14 3.10
C GLU A 55 -5.54 -8.87 4.40
N ILE A 56 -4.47 -9.68 4.40
CA ILE A 56 -4.01 -10.42 5.57
C ILE A 56 -3.48 -9.49 6.65
N MET A 57 -2.72 -8.46 6.25
CA MET A 57 -2.20 -7.45 7.17
C MET A 57 -3.32 -6.60 7.78
N GLN A 58 -4.35 -6.29 7.01
CA GLN A 58 -5.51 -5.56 7.48
C GLN A 58 -6.34 -6.40 8.48
N ASP A 59 -6.64 -7.67 8.16
CA ASP A 59 -7.33 -8.59 9.07
C ASP A 59 -6.56 -8.79 10.37
N LEU A 60 -5.24 -9.07 10.28
CA LEU A 60 -4.38 -9.21 11.46
C LEU A 60 -4.39 -7.91 12.30
N GLY A 61 -4.30 -6.76 11.63
CA GLY A 61 -4.34 -5.45 12.28
C GLY A 61 -5.63 -5.20 13.06
N ILE A 62 -6.78 -5.54 12.48
CA ILE A 62 -8.09 -5.41 13.13
C ILE A 62 -8.18 -6.36 14.33
N ARG A 63 -7.81 -7.64 14.16
CA ARG A 63 -7.85 -8.63 15.25
C ARG A 63 -6.99 -8.21 16.45
N GLN A 64 -5.79 -7.70 16.19
CA GLN A 64 -4.92 -7.18 17.26
C GLN A 64 -5.54 -5.95 17.93
N SER A 65 -6.14 -5.05 17.16
CA SER A 65 -6.79 -3.85 17.70
C SER A 65 -8.01 -4.18 18.56
N VAL A 66 -8.86 -5.12 18.13
CA VAL A 66 -10.00 -5.62 18.90
C VAL A 66 -9.54 -6.26 20.20
N LYS A 67 -8.50 -7.10 20.16
CA LYS A 67 -7.94 -7.73 21.35
C LYS A 67 -7.43 -6.70 22.35
N VAL A 68 -6.71 -5.67 21.87
CA VAL A 68 -6.24 -4.57 22.73
C VAL A 68 -7.42 -3.78 23.31
N ALA A 69 -8.42 -3.45 22.50
CA ALA A 69 -9.59 -2.71 22.95
C ALA A 69 -10.39 -3.47 24.03
N GLN A 70 -10.55 -4.79 23.88
CA GLN A 70 -11.15 -5.65 24.91
C GLN A 70 -10.34 -5.63 26.22
N ILE A 71 -9.01 -5.70 26.14
CA ILE A 71 -8.12 -5.58 27.31
C ILE A 71 -8.28 -4.20 27.98
N MET A 72 -8.49 -3.15 27.19
CA MET A 72 -8.72 -1.79 27.68
C MET A 72 -10.14 -1.53 28.19
N GLY A 73 -10.99 -2.57 28.30
CA GLY A 73 -12.33 -2.47 28.87
C GLY A 73 -13.39 -1.92 27.92
N ALA A 74 -13.09 -1.78 26.62
CA ALA A 74 -14.09 -1.43 25.62
C ALA A 74 -15.08 -2.60 25.44
N LYS A 75 -16.38 -2.33 25.62
CA LYS A 75 -17.45 -3.23 25.16
C LYS A 75 -17.58 -3.07 23.65
N LEU A 76 -16.89 -3.94 22.91
CA LEU A 76 -17.05 -4.13 21.46
C LEU A 76 -18.05 -5.25 21.19
#